data_AF-A0A1G7KBR1-F1
#
_entry.id   AF-A0A1G7KBR1-F1
#
_cell.length_a   1.000
_cell.length_b   1.000
_cell.length_c   1.000
_cell.angle_alpha   90.00
_cell.angle_beta   90.00
_cell.angle_gamma   90.00
#
_symmetry.space_group_name_H-M   'P 1'
#
loop_
_entity.id
_entity.type
_entity.pdbx_description
1 polymer ?
#
loop_
_entity_poly.entity_id
_entity_poly.type
_entity_poly.pdbx_seq_one_letter_code
_entity_poly.pdbx_strand_id
1 'polypeptide(L)'
;MSPRRARQAADTHRAVLAALQQRLAPIFLALRDAAATDPDCAALWREIAERRRANMLRFAADLRGTGELRKDLTDAHVADVVWSMNAAEYWVLLVHERGWSPQSFADYVTDSWTRYLLA
;
A
#
# COMPACT_ATOMS: atom_id res chain seq x y z
N MET A 1 22.34 -13.76 -10.54
CA MET A 1 21.55 -12.50 -10.48
C MET A 1 20.96 -12.42 -9.08
N SER A 2 21.27 -11.38 -8.31
CA SER A 2 21.16 -11.40 -6.84
C SER A 2 19.72 -11.08 -6.37
N PRO A 3 19.09 -11.88 -5.48
CA PRO A 3 17.71 -11.77 -4.95
C PRO A 3 17.47 -10.53 -4.05
N ARG A 4 18.02 -9.38 -4.46
CA ARG A 4 18.17 -8.18 -3.64
C ARG A 4 17.34 -7.01 -4.12
N ARG A 5 16.84 -7.01 -5.37
CA ARG A 5 16.23 -5.81 -5.96
C ARG A 5 14.77 -5.63 -5.57
N ALA A 6 13.97 -6.69 -5.56
CA ALA A 6 12.57 -6.59 -5.15
C ALA A 6 12.45 -6.32 -3.64
N ARG A 7 13.28 -6.97 -2.83
CA ARG A 7 13.36 -6.66 -1.39
C ARG A 7 13.77 -5.22 -1.15
N GLN A 8 14.75 -4.70 -1.89
CA GLN A 8 15.16 -3.30 -1.78
C GLN A 8 14.06 -2.31 -2.24
N ALA A 9 13.28 -2.66 -3.26
CA ALA A 9 12.11 -1.86 -3.65
C ALA A 9 11.06 -1.82 -2.53
N ALA A 10 10.78 -2.96 -1.89
CA ALA A 10 9.86 -3.03 -0.75
C ALA A 10 10.39 -2.28 0.49
N ASP A 11 11.68 -2.33 0.75
CA ASP A 11 12.34 -1.57 1.84
C ASP A 11 12.36 -0.06 1.59
N THR A 12 12.50 0.37 0.33
CA THR A 12 12.41 1.79 -0.04
C THR A 12 10.99 2.30 0.19
N HIS A 13 9.98 1.50 -0.18
CA HIS A 13 8.59 1.81 0.09
C HIS A 13 8.31 1.90 1.59
N ARG A 14 8.87 0.99 2.40
CA ARG A 14 8.76 0.97 3.87
C ARG A 14 9.04 2.33 4.51
N ALA A 15 10.16 2.95 4.14
CA ALA A 15 10.63 4.20 4.75
C ALA A 15 9.66 5.36 4.49
N VAL A 16 8.95 5.34 3.37
CA VAL A 16 8.01 6.38 2.96
C VAL A 16 6.60 6.10 3.52
N LEU A 17 6.23 4.83 3.62
CA LEU A 17 4.87 4.39 4.00
C LEU A 17 4.43 4.97 5.35
N ALA A 18 5.21 4.78 6.41
CA ALA A 18 4.84 5.22 7.76
C ALA A 18 4.63 6.75 7.83
N ALA A 19 5.55 7.53 7.26
CA ALA A 19 5.48 8.99 7.28
C ALA A 19 4.29 9.52 6.46
N LEU A 20 3.98 8.88 5.32
CA LEU A 20 2.80 9.24 4.52
C LEU A 20 1.51 8.90 5.26
N GLN A 21 1.38 7.69 5.79
CA GLN A 21 0.17 7.26 6.48
C GLN A 21 -0.13 8.13 7.70
N GLN A 22 0.87 8.44 8.50
CA GLN A 22 0.70 9.31 9.67
C GLN A 22 0.10 10.68 9.32
N ARG A 23 0.40 11.20 8.13
CA ARG A 23 -0.11 12.50 7.66
C ARG A 23 -1.42 12.39 6.90
N LEU A 24 -1.56 11.37 6.05
CA LEU A 24 -2.64 11.27 5.07
C LEU A 24 -3.81 10.40 5.54
N ALA A 25 -3.59 9.42 6.43
CA ALA A 25 -4.65 8.57 6.93
C ALA A 25 -5.85 9.36 7.50
N PRO A 26 -5.67 10.37 8.40
CA PRO A 26 -6.82 11.12 8.92
C PRO A 26 -7.55 11.91 7.82
N ILE A 27 -6.83 12.45 6.84
CA ILE A 27 -7.40 13.21 5.72
C ILE A 27 -8.24 12.28 4.82
N PHE A 28 -7.70 11.11 4.49
CA PHE A 28 -8.38 10.13 3.67
C PHE A 28 -9.61 9.54 4.36
N LEU A 29 -9.56 9.30 5.66
CA LEU A 29 -10.73 8.85 6.41
C LEU A 29 -11.81 9.93 6.48
N ALA A 30 -11.44 11.19 6.75
CA ALA A 30 -12.40 12.28 6.76
C ALA A 30 -13.08 12.45 5.38
N LEU A 31 -12.32 12.36 4.29
CA LEU A 31 -12.86 12.41 2.94
C LEU A 31 -13.79 11.23 2.64
N ARG A 32 -13.41 10.01 3.05
CA ARG A 32 -14.23 8.81 2.89
C ARG A 32 -15.54 8.92 3.67
N ASP A 33 -15.50 9.44 4.89
CA ASP A 33 -16.68 9.59 5.73
C ASP A 33 -17.60 10.67 5.14
N ALA A 34 -17.05 11.79 4.66
CA ALA A 34 -17.80 12.83 3.94
C ALA A 34 -18.44 12.30 2.64
N ALA A 35 -17.75 11.41 1.92
CA ALA A 35 -18.25 10.78 0.69
C ALA A 35 -19.54 9.97 0.89
N ALA A 36 -19.91 9.61 2.13
CA ALA A 36 -21.18 8.94 2.41
C ALA A 36 -22.40 9.85 2.17
N THR A 37 -22.23 11.16 2.27
CA THR A 37 -23.32 12.14 2.18
C THR A 37 -23.09 13.25 1.15
N ASP A 38 -21.86 13.45 0.69
CA ASP A 38 -21.48 14.48 -0.27
C ASP A 38 -21.00 13.84 -1.60
N PRO A 39 -21.74 14.04 -2.72
CA PRO A 39 -21.38 13.49 -4.02
C PRO A 39 -20.03 13.96 -4.59
N ASP A 40 -19.61 15.19 -4.30
CA ASP A 40 -18.33 15.73 -4.76
C ASP A 40 -17.18 15.09 -3.99
N CYS A 41 -17.36 14.92 -2.67
CA CYS A 41 -16.43 14.13 -1.86
C CYS A 41 -16.36 12.67 -2.34
N ALA A 42 -17.48 12.07 -2.74
CA ALA A 42 -17.51 10.71 -3.29
C ALA A 42 -16.78 10.61 -4.63
N ALA A 43 -16.92 11.61 -5.51
CA ALA A 43 -16.18 11.68 -6.76
C ALA A 43 -14.67 11.80 -6.51
N LEU A 44 -14.27 12.71 -5.61
CA LEU A 44 -12.86 12.91 -5.25
C LEU A 44 -12.25 11.66 -4.59
N TRP A 45 -13.00 10.99 -3.70
CA TRP A 45 -12.56 9.73 -3.10
C TRP A 45 -12.28 8.65 -4.14
N ARG A 46 -13.20 8.48 -5.12
CA ARG A 46 -13.01 7.52 -6.22
C ARG A 46 -11.79 7.86 -7.07
N GLU A 47 -11.59 9.13 -7.41
CA GLU A 47 -10.42 9.58 -8.19
C GLU A 47 -9.11 9.27 -7.46
N ILE A 48 -9.04 9.58 -6.16
CA ILE A 48 -7.86 9.30 -5.33
C ILE A 48 -7.62 7.80 -5.23
N ALA A 49 -8.67 7.00 -5.01
CA ALA A 49 -8.58 5.55 -4.93
C ALA A 49 -8.04 4.94 -6.22
N GLU A 50 -8.56 5.38 -7.37
CA GLU A 50 -8.12 4.92 -8.69
C GLU A 50 -6.67 5.32 -8.98
N ARG A 51 -6.30 6.58 -8.70
CA ARG A 51 -4.92 7.05 -8.86
C ARG A 51 -3.95 6.25 -7.99
N ARG A 52 -4.31 5.97 -6.73
CA ARG A 52 -3.49 5.11 -5.86
C ARG A 52 -3.35 3.71 -6.46
N ARG A 53 -4.43 3.11 -6.95
CA ARG A 53 -4.41 1.78 -7.55
C ARG A 53 -3.55 1.74 -8.82
N ALA A 54 -3.68 2.73 -9.70
CA ALA A 54 -2.84 2.88 -10.89
C ALA A 54 -1.35 3.01 -10.54
N ASN A 55 -1.01 3.67 -9.43
CA ASN A 55 0.36 3.70 -8.93
C ASN A 55 0.85 2.30 -8.48
N MET A 56 -0.01 1.50 -7.84
CA MET A 56 0.33 0.14 -7.42
C MET A 56 0.50 -0.82 -8.61
N LEU A 57 -0.20 -0.60 -9.72
CA LEU A 57 0.06 -1.33 -10.97
C LEU A 57 1.45 -1.06 -11.53
N ARG A 58 1.92 0.19 -11.49
CA ARG A 58 3.29 0.52 -11.91
C ARG A 58 4.33 -0.13 -10.98
N PHE A 59 4.10 -0.09 -9.68
CA PHE A 59 4.93 -0.79 -8.70
C PHE A 59 4.96 -2.30 -8.95
N ALA A 60 3.82 -2.93 -9.26
CA ALA A 60 3.74 -4.35 -9.59
C ALA A 60 4.56 -4.69 -10.85
N ALA A 61 4.48 -3.85 -11.90
CA ALA A 61 5.28 -4.01 -13.11
C ALA A 61 6.79 -3.86 -12.83
N ASP A 62 7.18 -2.90 -11.99
CA ASP A 62 8.58 -2.71 -11.57
C ASP A 62 9.09 -3.96 -10.80
N LEU A 63 8.27 -4.49 -9.88
CA LEU A 63 8.58 -5.74 -9.19
C LEU A 63 8.72 -6.92 -10.16
N ARG A 64 7.83 -7.06 -11.15
CA ARG A 64 7.94 -8.10 -12.17
C ARG A 64 9.22 -7.98 -12.98
N GLY A 65 9.64 -6.76 -13.32
CA GLY A 65 10.89 -6.47 -14.02
C GLY A 65 12.16 -6.94 -13.28
N THR A 66 12.08 -7.16 -11.96
CA THR A 66 13.20 -7.74 -11.19
C THR A 66 13.42 -9.23 -11.47
N GLY A 67 12.38 -9.94 -11.93
CA GLY A 67 12.37 -11.40 -12.07
C GLY A 67 12.21 -12.17 -10.77
N GLU A 68 12.03 -11.48 -9.64
CA GLU A 68 11.91 -12.08 -8.29
C GLU A 68 10.44 -12.26 -7.84
N LEU A 69 9.48 -11.68 -8.59
CA LEU A 69 8.05 -11.83 -8.33
C LEU A 69 7.58 -13.26 -8.64
N ARG A 70 6.73 -13.80 -7.76
CA ARG A 70 6.00 -15.05 -7.97
C ARG A 70 5.30 -15.08 -9.31
N LYS A 71 5.51 -16.18 -10.05
CA LYS A 71 5.03 -16.34 -11.42
C LYS A 71 3.53 -16.62 -11.51
N ASP A 72 2.92 -17.11 -10.42
CA ASP A 72 1.49 -17.38 -10.34
C ASP A 72 0.63 -16.13 -10.08
N LEU A 73 1.25 -14.98 -9.77
CA LEU A 73 0.55 -13.73 -9.50
C LEU A 73 0.50 -12.84 -10.75
N THR A 74 -0.65 -12.22 -10.99
CA THR A 74 -0.83 -11.17 -12.01
C THR A 74 -0.49 -9.80 -11.43
N ASP A 75 -0.11 -8.83 -12.27
CA ASP A 75 0.17 -7.46 -11.79
C ASP A 75 -1.06 -6.79 -11.18
N ALA A 76 -2.25 -7.09 -11.68
CA ALA A 76 -3.49 -6.62 -11.09
C ALA A 76 -3.67 -7.14 -9.65
N HIS A 77 -3.42 -8.44 -9.43
CA HIS A 77 -3.51 -9.03 -8.10
C HIS A 77 -2.48 -8.45 -7.14
N VAL A 78 -1.23 -8.30 -7.59
CA VAL A 78 -0.17 -7.65 -6.81
C VAL A 78 -0.58 -6.23 -6.46
N ALA A 79 -1.11 -5.46 -7.41
CA ALA A 79 -1.56 -4.10 -7.17
C ALA A 79 -2.69 -4.03 -6.14
N ASP A 80 -3.67 -4.95 -6.18
CA ASP A 80 -4.78 -4.98 -5.22
C ASP A 80 -4.30 -5.32 -3.79
N VAL A 81 -3.35 -6.24 -3.66
CA VAL A 81 -2.71 -6.57 -2.36
C VAL A 81 -1.95 -5.38 -1.80
N VAL A 82 -1.10 -4.74 -2.61
CA VAL A 82 -0.31 -3.59 -2.16
C VAL A 82 -1.21 -2.38 -1.88
N TRP A 83 -2.24 -2.14 -2.72
CA TRP A 83 -3.21 -1.06 -2.55
C TRP A 83 -4.02 -1.20 -1.25
N SER A 84 -4.51 -2.41 -0.96
CA SER A 84 -5.31 -2.67 0.24
C SER A 84 -4.49 -2.52 1.53
N MET A 85 -3.26 -3.03 1.57
CA MET A 85 -2.38 -2.90 2.74
C MET A 85 -1.85 -1.47 2.95
N ASN A 86 -1.91 -0.63 1.90
CA ASN A 86 -1.66 0.81 1.98
C ASN A 86 -2.93 1.63 2.25
N ALA A 87 -4.06 1.02 2.57
CA ALA A 87 -5.28 1.74 2.93
C ALA A 87 -5.14 2.47 4.29
N ALA A 88 -5.82 3.60 4.44
CA ALA A 88 -5.77 4.38 5.68
C ALA A 88 -6.39 3.59 6.85
N GLU A 89 -7.39 2.78 6.56
CA GLU A 89 -8.04 1.85 7.46
C GLU A 89 -7.05 0.86 8.07
N TYR A 90 -6.13 0.34 7.25
CA TYR A 90 -5.13 -0.63 7.71
C TYR A 90 -4.16 0.00 8.71
N TRP A 91 -3.77 1.26 8.46
CA TRP A 91 -2.99 2.06 9.40
C TRP A 91 -3.76 2.30 10.71
N VAL A 92 -5.03 2.71 10.64
CA VAL A 92 -5.82 2.98 11.85
C VAL A 92 -5.99 1.73 12.71
N LEU A 93 -6.35 0.61 12.11
CA LEU A 93 -6.51 -0.65 12.83
C LEU A 93 -5.25 -1.06 13.59
N LEU A 94 -4.07 -0.95 12.97
CA LEU A 94 -2.83 -1.45 13.58
C LEU A 94 -2.16 -0.40 14.48
N VAL A 95 -2.02 0.83 14.00
CA VAL A 95 -1.28 1.88 14.73
C VAL A 95 -2.15 2.55 15.79
N HIS A 96 -3.36 2.96 15.44
CA HIS A 96 -4.21 3.71 16.38
C HIS A 96 -4.99 2.80 17.33
N GLU A 97 -5.59 1.72 16.83
CA GLU A 97 -6.42 0.84 17.67
C GLU A 97 -5.61 -0.24 18.39
N ARG A 98 -4.57 -0.79 17.77
CA ARG A 98 -3.72 -1.82 18.38
C ARG A 98 -2.41 -1.28 18.95
N GLY A 99 -2.16 0.02 18.83
CA GLY A 99 -1.02 0.69 19.45
C GLY A 99 0.33 0.33 18.84
N TRP A 100 0.37 -0.16 17.60
CA TRP A 100 1.62 -0.44 16.93
C TRP A 100 2.40 0.85 16.69
N SER A 101 3.73 0.79 16.77
CA SER A 101 4.54 1.91 16.30
C SER A 101 4.46 2.02 14.77
N PRO A 102 4.60 3.23 14.20
CA PRO A 102 4.70 3.42 12.75
C PRO A 102 5.76 2.53 12.09
N GLN A 103 6.88 2.32 12.79
CA GLN A 103 7.96 1.43 12.34
C GLN A 103 7.50 -0.03 12.27
N SER A 104 6.83 -0.53 13.32
CA SER A 104 6.33 -1.91 13.35
C SER A 104 5.30 -2.17 12.25
N PHE A 105 4.44 -1.18 11.97
CA PHE A 105 3.49 -1.25 10.86
C PHE A 105 4.22 -1.38 9.51
N ALA A 106 5.20 -0.52 9.26
CA ALA A 106 5.94 -0.53 8.00
C ALA A 106 6.75 -1.82 7.84
N ASP A 107 7.40 -2.29 8.90
CA ASP A 107 8.15 -3.56 8.90
C ASP A 107 7.23 -4.74 8.57
N TYR A 108 6.05 -4.79 9.18
CA TYR A 108 5.07 -5.85 8.94
C TYR A 108 4.53 -5.86 7.52
N VAL A 109 4.14 -4.70 6.97
CA VAL A 109 3.62 -4.60 5.60
C VAL A 109 4.68 -5.06 4.60
N THR A 110 5.93 -4.59 4.77
CA THR A 110 7.05 -4.96 3.90
C THR A 110 7.43 -6.44 4.00
N ASP A 111 7.47 -7.01 5.21
CA ASP A 111 7.74 -8.44 5.41
C ASP A 111 6.60 -9.30 4.81
N SER A 112 5.35 -8.90 5.01
CA SER A 112 4.18 -9.58 4.44
C SER A 112 4.23 -9.61 2.92
N TRP A 113 4.52 -8.47 2.27
CA TRP A 113 4.70 -8.40 0.82
C TRP A 113 5.87 -9.25 0.35
N THR A 114 7.01 -9.20 1.03
CA THR A 114 8.19 -9.98 0.68
C THR A 114 7.88 -11.48 0.69
N ARG A 115 7.21 -11.97 1.73
CA ARG A 115 6.84 -13.39 1.86
C ARG A 115 5.75 -13.82 0.88
N TYR A 116 4.78 -12.94 0.64
CA TYR A 116 3.62 -13.28 -0.17
C TYR A 116 3.91 -13.18 -1.68
N LEU A 117 4.62 -12.12 -2.10
CA LEU A 117 4.79 -11.74 -3.50
C LEU A 117 6.05 -12.32 -4.16
N LEU A 118 7.11 -12.63 -3.39
CA LEU A 118 8.39 -13.06 -3.97
C LEU A 118 8.55 -14.59 -3.98
N ALA A 119 9.32 -15.08 -4.94
CA ALA A 119 9.63 -16.51 -5.14
C ALA A 119 10.89 -16.97 -4.40
#